data_AF-A0A927NFR0-F1
#
_entry.id   AF-A0A927NFR0-F1
#
_cell.length_a   1.000
_cell.length_b   1.000
_cell.length_c   1.000
_cell.angle_alpha   90.00
_cell.angle_beta   90.00
_cell.angle_gamma   90.00
#
_symmetry.space_group_name_H-M   'P 1'
#
loop_
_entity.id
_entity.type
_entity.pdbx_description
1 polymer ?
#
loop_
_entity_poly.entity_id
_entity_poly.type
_entity_poly.pdbx_seq_one_letter_code
_entity_poly.pdbx_strand_id
1 'polypeptide(L)'
;MKRRPIEKKDYEKRYQSARWDIMLLIALTVINLGIMLFGDNVRYVSAAAIPLSLIALGKIMCGKMDNSFYVGQYAGIEFLEDGFYIGMIFAAIAIIGIYLLLWFLAKKYNVALIIAGALIIADTVCMPFVYPTFTIDLFFDYAIHALMIIMIAMGVHAGFRLKKIIADEEAFKATLTTHRDQFANRR
;
A
#
# COMPACT_ATOMS: atom_id res chain seq x y z
N MET A 1 1.13 19.70 -32.25
CA MET A 1 0.01 18.94 -31.64
C MET A 1 0.33 17.48 -31.25
N LYS A 2 1.48 16.89 -31.64
CA LYS A 2 1.78 15.44 -31.53
C LYS A 2 2.23 14.93 -30.14
N ARG A 3 2.64 15.80 -29.20
CA ARG A 3 3.18 15.41 -27.87
C ARG A 3 2.12 15.03 -26.82
N ARG A 4 0.93 15.65 -26.86
CA ARG A 4 -0.15 15.44 -25.87
C ARG A 4 -0.62 13.98 -25.70
N PRO A 5 -0.85 13.18 -26.75
CA PRO A 5 -1.33 11.80 -26.57
C PRO A 5 -0.26 10.86 -25.98
N ILE A 6 1.03 11.13 -26.23
CA ILE A 6 2.13 10.34 -25.67
C ILE A 6 2.26 10.63 -24.17
N GLU A 7 2.27 11.92 -23.80
CA GLU A 7 2.34 12.35 -22.40
C GLU A 7 1.18 11.80 -21.57
N LYS A 8 -0.06 11.83 -22.09
CA LYS A 8 -1.23 11.27 -21.41
C LYS A 8 -1.06 9.77 -21.11
N LYS A 9 -0.65 8.98 -22.10
CA LYS A 9 -0.43 7.54 -21.96
C LYS A 9 0.65 7.22 -20.93
N ASP A 10 1.71 8.02 -20.87
CA ASP A 10 2.79 7.84 -19.89
C ASP A 10 2.32 8.12 -18.45
N TYR A 11 1.52 9.17 -18.25
CA TYR A 11 0.93 9.43 -16.93
C TYR A 11 -0.10 8.36 -16.54
N GLU A 12 -0.91 7.86 -17.47
CA GLU A 12 -1.84 6.74 -17.22
C GLU A 12 -1.08 5.50 -16.72
N LYS A 13 0.02 5.14 -17.40
CA LYS A 13 0.87 4.01 -16.97
C LYS A 13 1.44 4.19 -15.57
N ARG A 14 2.00 5.36 -15.26
CA ARG A 14 2.56 5.65 -13.94
C ARG A 14 1.49 5.59 -12.85
N TYR A 15 0.31 6.13 -13.12
CA TYR A 15 -0.82 6.06 -12.19
C TYR A 15 -1.29 4.61 -11.95
N GLN A 16 -1.40 3.81 -13.02
CA GLN A 16 -1.77 2.41 -12.89
C GLN A 16 -0.70 1.58 -12.17
N SER A 17 0.58 1.83 -12.45
CA SER A 17 1.69 1.17 -11.75
C SER A 17 1.61 1.40 -10.25
N ALA A 18 1.48 2.65 -9.80
CA ALA A 18 1.37 2.98 -8.39
C ALA A 18 0.18 2.31 -7.69
N ARG A 19 -0.94 2.12 -8.42
CA ARG A 19 -2.08 1.36 -7.90
C ARG A 19 -1.75 -0.13 -7.78
N TRP A 20 -1.07 -0.71 -8.76
CA TRP A 20 -0.64 -2.10 -8.68
C TRP A 20 0.41 -2.35 -7.61
N ASP A 21 1.24 -1.35 -7.28
CA ASP A 21 2.21 -1.44 -6.19
C ASP A 21 1.51 -1.63 -4.83
N ILE A 22 0.37 -0.96 -4.59
CA ILE A 22 -0.46 -1.21 -3.39
C ILE A 22 -0.98 -2.66 -3.37
N MET A 23 -1.43 -3.17 -4.53
CA MET A 23 -1.91 -4.54 -4.61
C MET A 23 -0.79 -5.57 -4.38
N LEU A 24 0.41 -5.28 -4.88
CA LEU A 24 1.60 -6.10 -4.64
C LEU A 24 1.92 -6.16 -3.13
N LEU A 25 1.92 -5.01 -2.45
CA LEU A 25 2.09 -4.95 -0.99
C LEU A 25 1.05 -5.81 -0.26
N ILE A 26 -0.22 -5.68 -0.63
CA ILE A 26 -1.32 -6.47 -0.04
C ILE A 26 -1.08 -7.96 -0.27
N ALA A 27 -0.78 -8.37 -1.50
CA ALA A 27 -0.55 -9.78 -1.84
C ALA A 27 0.62 -10.37 -1.04
N LEU A 28 1.76 -9.65 -0.98
CA LEU A 28 2.92 -10.07 -0.20
C LEU A 28 2.61 -10.14 1.30
N THR A 29 1.81 -9.21 1.82
CA THR A 29 1.37 -9.22 3.22
C THR A 29 0.47 -10.42 3.52
N VAL A 30 -0.49 -10.72 2.66
CA VAL A 30 -1.40 -11.87 2.81
C VAL A 30 -0.63 -13.19 2.76
N ILE A 31 0.32 -13.32 1.83
CA ILE A 31 1.18 -14.51 1.74
C ILE A 31 1.96 -14.70 3.06
N ASN A 32 2.60 -13.63 3.55
CA ASN A 32 3.34 -13.66 4.80
C ASN A 32 2.45 -14.01 6.00
N LEU A 33 1.25 -13.43 6.09
CA LEU A 33 0.30 -13.78 7.14
C LEU A 33 -0.10 -15.26 7.08
N GLY A 34 -0.38 -15.78 5.89
CA GLY A 34 -0.71 -17.20 5.72
C GLY A 34 0.41 -18.10 6.25
N ILE A 35 1.66 -17.78 5.93
CA ILE A 35 2.82 -18.53 6.41
C ILE A 35 2.95 -18.42 7.92
N MET A 36 2.83 -17.22 8.48
CA MET A 36 2.86 -17.03 9.92
C MET A 36 1.71 -17.76 10.63
N LEU A 37 0.52 -17.87 10.03
CA LEU A 37 -0.62 -18.53 10.66
C LEU A 37 -0.56 -20.06 10.58
N PHE A 38 0.00 -20.61 9.50
CA PHE A 38 -0.07 -22.06 9.19
C PHE A 38 1.28 -22.78 9.14
N GLY A 39 2.39 -22.07 9.22
CA GLY A 39 3.73 -22.63 9.10
C GLY A 39 4.75 -21.97 10.03
N ASP A 40 6.02 -22.03 9.63
CA ASP A 40 7.15 -21.52 10.40
C ASP A 40 7.12 -19.99 10.54
N ASN A 41 7.90 -19.46 11.48
CA ASN A 41 8.07 -18.01 11.70
C ASN A 41 8.93 -17.33 10.61
N VAL A 42 8.95 -17.87 9.40
CA VAL A 42 9.71 -17.35 8.26
C VAL A 42 8.91 -16.23 7.61
N ARG A 43 9.56 -15.07 7.45
CA ARG A 43 8.98 -13.89 6.78
C ARG A 43 9.67 -13.67 5.44
N TYR A 44 8.88 -13.48 4.38
CA TYR A 44 9.36 -12.94 3.12
C TYR A 44 9.47 -11.41 3.19
N VAL A 45 10.50 -10.90 2.54
CA VAL A 45 10.74 -9.47 2.35
C VAL A 45 9.55 -8.81 1.63
N SER A 46 9.24 -7.56 1.96
CA SER A 46 8.30 -6.64 1.30
C SER A 46 6.82 -6.82 1.62
N ALA A 47 6.51 -7.06 2.88
CA ALA A 47 5.15 -7.01 3.41
C ALA A 47 4.95 -5.81 4.33
N ALA A 48 3.69 -5.41 4.54
CA ALA A 48 3.34 -4.40 5.53
C ALA A 48 3.73 -4.91 6.92
N ALA A 49 4.61 -4.17 7.59
CA ALA A 49 5.19 -4.56 8.87
C ALA A 49 4.14 -4.61 9.99
N ILE A 50 3.22 -3.65 10.05
CA ILE A 50 2.25 -3.54 11.14
C ILE A 50 1.35 -4.79 11.21
N PRO A 51 0.67 -5.24 10.13
CA PRO A 51 -0.11 -6.48 10.15
C PRO A 51 0.68 -7.70 10.63
N LEU A 52 1.93 -7.86 10.18
CA LEU A 52 2.78 -8.99 10.60
C LEU A 52 3.17 -8.89 12.07
N SER A 53 3.42 -7.67 12.55
CA SER A 53 3.75 -7.38 13.95
C SER A 53 2.61 -7.74 14.89
N LEU A 54 1.37 -7.47 14.49
CA LEU A 54 0.19 -7.82 15.28
C LEU A 54 0.09 -9.33 15.48
N ILE A 55 0.30 -10.12 14.42
CA ILE A 55 0.32 -11.59 14.54
C ILE A 55 1.48 -12.07 15.40
N ALA A 56 2.68 -11.53 15.18
CA ALA A 56 3.85 -11.88 15.98
C ALA A 56 3.62 -11.59 17.48
N LEU A 57 3.12 -10.39 17.80
CA LEU A 57 2.78 -9.99 19.16
C LEU A 57 1.72 -10.91 19.76
N GLY A 58 0.65 -11.19 19.02
CA GLY A 58 -0.41 -12.08 19.49
C GLY A 58 0.12 -13.50 19.79
N LYS A 59 1.00 -14.04 18.94
CA LYS A 59 1.65 -15.33 19.20
C LYS A 59 2.51 -15.31 20.46
N ILE A 60 3.35 -14.28 20.60
CA ILE A 60 4.24 -14.12 21.75
C ILE A 60 3.43 -14.05 23.05
N MET A 61 2.45 -13.14 23.09
CA MET A 61 1.69 -12.85 24.30
C MET A 61 0.72 -13.97 24.70
N CYS A 62 0.31 -14.84 23.77
CA CYS A 62 -0.62 -15.94 24.06
C CYS A 62 0.08 -17.31 24.11
N GLY A 63 1.40 -17.37 24.26
CA GLY A 63 2.13 -18.63 24.41
C GLY A 63 2.15 -19.53 23.17
N LYS A 64 1.98 -18.96 21.97
CA LYS A 64 1.90 -19.73 20.71
C LYS A 64 3.22 -19.82 19.95
N MET A 65 4.31 -19.34 20.55
CA MET A 65 5.68 -19.56 20.06
C MET A 65 6.22 -20.88 20.61
N ASP A 66 7.32 -21.37 20.04
CA ASP A 66 8.01 -22.55 20.60
C ASP A 66 8.52 -22.27 22.02
N ASN A 67 8.52 -23.29 22.88
CA ASN A 67 8.91 -23.16 24.28
C ASN A 67 10.33 -22.58 24.44
N SER A 68 11.25 -22.85 23.51
CA SER A 68 12.61 -22.30 23.53
C SER A 68 12.64 -20.76 23.44
N PHE A 69 11.62 -20.13 22.85
CA PHE A 69 11.49 -18.68 22.76
C PHE A 69 11.32 -18.01 24.14
N TYR A 70 10.70 -18.72 25.09
CA TYR A 70 10.35 -18.20 26.42
C TYR A 70 11.40 -18.47 27.50
N VAL A 71 12.52 -19.12 27.19
CA VAL A 71 13.55 -19.49 28.18
C VAL A 71 14.49 -18.29 28.50
N GLY A 72 14.43 -17.21 27.71
CA GLY A 72 15.33 -16.05 27.81
C GLY A 72 14.65 -14.74 28.25
N GLN A 73 14.73 -13.71 27.42
CA GLN A 73 14.16 -12.37 27.67
C GLN A 73 12.65 -12.38 27.97
N TYR A 74 11.96 -13.45 27.58
CA TYR A 74 10.52 -13.64 27.76
C TYR A 74 10.18 -14.66 28.86
N ALA A 75 11.16 -15.03 29.70
CA ALA A 75 10.93 -15.92 30.83
C ALA A 75 9.99 -15.29 31.86
N GLY A 76 8.96 -16.05 32.27
CA GLY A 76 7.98 -15.60 33.25
C GLY A 76 6.91 -14.64 32.71
N ILE A 77 6.77 -14.50 31.39
CA ILE A 77 5.60 -13.82 30.82
C ILE A 77 4.33 -14.55 31.24
N GLU A 78 3.35 -13.79 31.73
CA GLU A 78 1.98 -14.27 31.89
C GLU A 78 1.29 -14.24 30.53
N PHE A 79 0.80 -15.40 30.08
CA PHE A 79 0.11 -15.49 28.80
C PHE A 79 -1.28 -14.89 28.89
N LEU A 80 -1.61 -14.08 27.88
CA LEU A 80 -2.96 -13.56 27.67
C LEU A 80 -3.88 -14.67 27.14
N GLU A 81 -5.19 -14.44 27.29
CA GLU A 81 -6.21 -15.33 26.75
C GLU A 81 -6.17 -15.40 25.23
N ASP A 82 -6.57 -16.55 24.67
CA ASP A 82 -6.63 -16.78 23.22
C ASP A 82 -7.48 -15.74 22.46
N GLY A 83 -8.44 -15.11 23.14
CA GLY A 83 -9.23 -14.00 22.60
C GLY A 83 -8.37 -12.81 22.15
N PHE A 84 -7.24 -12.54 22.82
CA PHE A 84 -6.30 -11.50 22.42
C PHE A 84 -5.65 -11.82 21.07
N TYR A 85 -5.20 -13.06 20.87
CA TYR A 85 -4.61 -13.49 19.60
C TYR A 85 -5.61 -13.38 18.45
N ILE A 86 -6.85 -13.81 18.67
CA ILE A 86 -7.94 -13.67 17.69
C ILE A 86 -8.18 -12.18 17.37
N GLY A 87 -8.18 -11.31 18.38
CA GLY A 87 -8.27 -9.86 18.21
C GLY A 87 -7.15 -9.29 17.33
N MET A 88 -5.90 -9.74 17.53
CA MET A 88 -4.76 -9.33 16.70
C MET A 88 -4.90 -9.78 15.24
N ILE A 89 -5.44 -10.99 15.00
CA ILE A 89 -5.75 -11.48 13.64
C ILE A 89 -6.78 -10.57 12.97
N PHE A 90 -7.88 -10.25 13.65
CA PHE A 90 -8.89 -9.34 13.10
C PHE A 90 -8.35 -7.94 12.84
N ALA A 91 -7.50 -7.40 13.73
CA ALA A 91 -6.84 -6.12 13.52
C ALA A 91 -5.92 -6.13 12.28
N ALA A 92 -5.13 -7.19 12.10
CA ALA A 92 -4.28 -7.35 10.90
C ALA A 92 -5.11 -7.41 9.61
N ILE A 93 -6.21 -8.19 9.62
CA ILE A 93 -7.15 -8.27 8.49
C ILE A 93 -7.82 -6.91 8.22
N ALA A 94 -8.19 -6.16 9.25
CA ALA A 94 -8.80 -4.84 9.11
C ALA A 94 -7.85 -3.85 8.42
N ILE A 95 -6.56 -3.85 8.77
CA ILE A 95 -5.54 -3.01 8.12
C ILE A 95 -5.39 -3.38 6.64
N ILE A 96 -5.38 -4.67 6.31
CA ILE A 96 -5.37 -5.12 4.90
C ILE A 96 -6.64 -4.65 4.18
N GLY A 97 -7.80 -4.73 4.84
CA GLY A 97 -9.06 -4.21 4.32
C GLY A 97 -9.01 -2.71 4.01
N ILE A 98 -8.33 -1.91 4.84
CA ILE A 98 -8.08 -0.48 4.58
C ILE A 98 -7.23 -0.29 3.33
N TYR A 99 -6.13 -1.04 3.18
CA TYR A 99 -5.30 -0.97 1.96
C TYR A 99 -6.09 -1.38 0.69
N LEU A 100 -6.90 -2.44 0.77
CA LEU A 100 -7.78 -2.86 -0.33
C LEU A 100 -8.81 -1.79 -0.70
N LEU A 101 -9.43 -1.16 0.31
CA LEU A 101 -10.37 -0.06 0.12
C LEU A 101 -9.68 1.12 -0.58
N LEU A 102 -8.50 1.51 -0.13
CA LEU A 102 -7.73 2.61 -0.73
C LEU A 102 -7.32 2.29 -2.18
N TRP A 103 -6.89 1.06 -2.45
CA TRP A 103 -6.61 0.59 -3.81
C TRP A 103 -7.84 0.70 -4.74
N PHE A 104 -9.01 0.33 -4.22
CA PHE A 104 -10.27 0.40 -4.96
C PHE A 104 -10.69 1.85 -5.21
N LEU A 105 -10.65 2.69 -4.18
CA LEU A 105 -10.99 4.11 -4.26
C LEU A 105 -10.02 4.90 -5.16
N ALA A 106 -8.76 4.47 -5.25
CA ALA A 106 -7.76 5.05 -6.14
C ALA A 106 -8.13 4.90 -7.63
N LYS A 107 -9.14 4.11 -8.02
CA LYS A 107 -9.66 4.15 -9.40
C LYS A 107 -10.22 5.52 -9.77
N LYS A 108 -10.85 6.20 -8.81
CA LYS A 108 -11.61 7.43 -9.02
C LYS A 108 -11.00 8.62 -8.29
N TYR A 109 -10.39 8.40 -7.14
CA TYR A 109 -9.95 9.47 -6.25
C TYR A 109 -8.44 9.40 -6.03
N ASN A 110 -7.72 10.38 -6.59
CA ASN A 110 -6.28 10.57 -6.37
C ASN A 110 -5.90 10.65 -4.88
N VAL A 111 -6.80 11.19 -4.05
CA VAL A 111 -6.61 11.31 -2.60
C VAL A 111 -6.43 9.94 -1.93
N ALA A 112 -7.07 8.89 -2.44
CA ALA A 112 -6.89 7.54 -1.89
C ALA A 112 -5.44 7.04 -2.06
N LEU A 113 -4.78 7.41 -3.17
CA LEU A 113 -3.38 7.08 -3.41
C LEU A 113 -2.44 7.85 -2.47
N ILE A 114 -2.79 9.11 -2.14
CA ILE A 114 -2.07 9.91 -1.13
C ILE A 114 -2.18 9.27 0.25
N ILE A 115 -3.40 8.89 0.66
CA ILE A 115 -3.64 8.25 1.96
C ILE A 115 -2.90 6.91 2.04
N ALA A 116 -2.94 6.09 0.97
CA ALA A 116 -2.19 4.83 0.91
C ALA A 116 -0.68 5.05 1.04
N GLY A 117 -0.13 6.06 0.35
CA GLY A 117 1.27 6.44 0.49
C GLY A 117 1.63 6.85 1.92
N ALA A 118 0.78 7.62 2.60
CA ALA A 118 0.99 8.00 3.99
C ALA A 118 0.99 6.79 4.94
N LEU A 119 0.09 5.82 4.73
CA LEU A 119 0.07 4.58 5.52
C LEU A 119 1.32 3.73 5.30
N ILE A 120 1.81 3.64 4.06
CA ILE A 120 3.05 2.91 3.73
C ILE A 120 4.26 3.59 4.39
N ILE A 121 4.32 4.92 4.38
CA ILE A 121 5.37 5.67 5.09
C ILE A 121 5.30 5.39 6.59
N ALA A 122 4.11 5.44 7.19
CA ALA A 122 3.92 5.13 8.60
C ALA A 122 4.35 3.70 8.94
N ASP A 123 3.97 2.73 8.10
CA ASP A 123 4.37 1.32 8.23
C ASP A 123 5.90 1.15 8.16
N THR A 124 6.56 1.84 7.22
CA THR A 124 8.01 1.85 7.09
C THR A 124 8.69 2.46 8.32
N VAL A 125 8.15 3.57 8.86
CA VAL A 125 8.69 4.23 10.07
C VAL A 125 8.49 3.37 11.32
N CYS A 126 7.47 2.51 11.36
CA CYS A 126 7.22 1.60 12.47
C CYS A 126 8.19 0.40 12.50
N MET A 127 8.82 0.04 11.38
CA MET A 127 9.71 -1.13 11.29
C MET A 127 10.85 -1.20 12.33
N PRO A 128 11.59 -0.13 12.69
CA PRO A 128 12.64 -0.22 13.71
C PRO A 128 12.09 -0.53 15.11
N PHE A 129 10.84 -0.16 15.39
CA PHE A 129 10.19 -0.45 16.68
C PHE A 129 9.71 -1.90 16.76
N VAL A 130 9.45 -2.51 15.60
CA VAL A 130 9.04 -3.92 15.48
C VAL A 130 10.27 -4.84 15.43
N TYR A 131 11.29 -4.43 14.69
CA TYR A 131 12.52 -5.19 14.44
C TYR A 131 13.72 -4.41 15.01
N PRO A 132 14.02 -4.56 16.31
CA PRO A 132 15.05 -3.76 16.98
C PRO A 132 16.47 -4.08 16.50
N THR A 133 16.67 -5.23 15.85
CA THR A 133 17.97 -5.66 15.32
C THR A 133 17.99 -5.49 13.81
N PHE A 134 18.98 -4.78 13.30
CA PHE A 134 19.18 -4.62 11.87
C PHE A 134 19.72 -5.92 11.24
N THR A 135 18.98 -6.49 10.30
CA THR A 135 19.37 -7.68 9.53
C THR A 135 19.38 -7.37 8.03
N ILE A 136 20.00 -8.23 7.23
CA ILE A 136 20.03 -8.05 5.78
C ILE A 136 18.63 -8.10 5.15
N ASP A 137 17.73 -8.91 5.70
CA ASP A 137 16.33 -8.97 5.27
C ASP A 137 15.61 -7.64 5.51
N LEU A 138 15.89 -7.00 6.66
CA LEU A 138 15.36 -5.69 7.00
C LEU A 138 15.90 -4.59 6.07
N PHE A 139 17.17 -4.68 5.63
CA PHE A 139 17.70 -3.77 4.61
C PHE A 139 16.91 -3.86 3.30
N PHE A 140 16.65 -5.08 2.81
CA PHE A 140 15.88 -5.26 1.58
C PHE A 140 14.43 -4.80 1.74
N ASP A 141 13.82 -4.96 2.92
CA ASP A 141 12.49 -4.40 3.19
C ASP A 141 12.46 -2.89 3.04
N TYR A 142 13.40 -2.19 3.69
CA TYR A 142 13.49 -0.74 3.58
C TYR A 142 13.72 -0.28 2.15
N ALA A 143 14.59 -0.99 1.41
CA ALA A 143 14.86 -0.65 0.01
C ALA A 143 13.60 -0.78 -0.86
N ILE A 144 12.82 -1.85 -0.68
CA ILE A 144 11.59 -2.07 -1.46
C ILE A 144 10.47 -1.12 -1.01
N HIS A 145 10.35 -0.82 0.28
CA HIS A 145 9.42 0.20 0.77
C HIS A 145 9.77 1.59 0.24
N ALA A 146 11.05 1.98 0.24
CA ALA A 146 11.50 3.24 -0.35
C ALA A 146 11.15 3.31 -1.84
N LEU A 147 11.39 2.24 -2.59
CA LEU A 147 11.02 2.16 -4.01
C LEU A 147 9.50 2.30 -4.20
N MET A 148 8.70 1.60 -3.40
CA MET A 148 7.24 1.69 -3.45
C MET A 148 6.75 3.13 -3.12
N ILE A 149 7.33 3.79 -2.12
CA ILE A 149 7.01 5.18 -1.77
C ILE A 149 7.31 6.11 -2.96
N ILE A 150 8.46 5.94 -3.62
CA ILE A 150 8.82 6.71 -4.82
C ILE A 150 7.83 6.47 -5.95
N MET A 151 7.45 5.22 -6.21
CA MET A 151 6.50 4.86 -7.27
C MET A 151 5.11 5.44 -6.99
N ILE A 152 4.66 5.40 -5.73
CA ILE A 152 3.41 6.03 -5.30
C ILE A 152 3.47 7.55 -5.47
N ALA A 153 4.56 8.20 -5.08
CA ALA A 153 4.73 9.65 -5.28
C ALA A 153 4.65 10.04 -6.77
N MET A 154 5.29 9.25 -7.65
CA MET A 154 5.18 9.41 -9.10
C MET A 154 3.76 9.18 -9.61
N GLY A 155 3.05 8.20 -9.07
CA GLY A 155 1.64 7.92 -9.38
C GLY A 155 0.73 9.07 -8.96
N VAL A 156 0.87 9.60 -7.74
CA VAL A 156 0.12 10.76 -7.24
C VAL A 156 0.32 11.95 -8.17
N HIS A 157 1.57 12.26 -8.51
CA HIS A 157 1.90 13.33 -9.45
C HIS A 157 1.24 13.10 -10.81
N ALA A 158 1.35 11.88 -11.36
CA ALA A 158 0.74 11.52 -12.63
C ALA A 158 -0.79 11.69 -12.62
N GLY A 159 -1.47 11.31 -11.54
CA GLY A 159 -2.92 11.48 -11.42
C GLY A 159 -3.36 12.94 -11.42
N PHE A 160 -2.59 13.85 -10.80
CA PHE A 160 -2.86 15.29 -10.89
C PHE A 160 -2.68 15.83 -12.30
N ARG A 161 -1.62 15.38 -13.01
CA ARG A 161 -1.38 15.76 -14.41
C ARG A 161 -2.48 15.24 -15.34
N LEU A 162 -2.95 14.01 -15.14
CA LEU A 162 -4.05 13.44 -15.92
C LEU A 162 -5.35 14.24 -15.77
N LYS A 163 -5.71 14.61 -14.53
CA LYS A 163 -6.91 15.41 -14.28
C LYS A 163 -6.86 16.75 -15.04
N LYS A 164 -5.68 17.38 -15.09
CA LYS A 164 -5.48 18.62 -15.84
C LYS A 164 -5.60 18.40 -17.36
N ILE A 165 -4.93 17.38 -17.90
CA ILE A 165 -4.96 17.06 -19.34
C ILE A 165 -6.40 16.79 -19.80
N ILE A 166 -7.18 16.03 -19.02
CA ILE A 166 -8.57 15.71 -19.36
C ILE A 166 -9.42 16.99 -19.37
N ALA A 167 -9.28 17.85 -18.37
CA ALA A 167 -10.00 19.12 -18.32
C ALA A 167 -9.66 20.04 -19.51
N ASP A 168 -8.37 20.13 -19.89
CA ASP A 168 -7.92 20.92 -21.05
C ASP A 168 -8.48 20.35 -22.38
N GLU A 169 -8.56 19.01 -22.51
CA GLU A 169 -9.15 18.33 -23.67
C GLU A 169 -10.66 18.59 -23.77
N GLU A 170 -11.39 18.56 -22.66
CA GLU A 170 -12.83 18.85 -22.60
C GLU A 170 -13.11 20.31 -22.94
N ALA A 171 -12.35 21.26 -22.36
CA ALA A 171 -12.47 22.67 -22.66
C ALA A 171 -12.20 22.96 -24.14
N PHE A 172 -11.16 22.34 -24.73
CA PHE A 172 -10.85 22.49 -26.15
C PHE A 172 -11.97 21.95 -27.06
N LYS A 173 -12.55 20.79 -26.71
CA LYS A 173 -13.69 20.23 -27.45
C LYS A 173 -14.92 21.13 -27.39
N ALA A 174 -15.22 21.70 -26.23
CA ALA A 174 -16.33 22.64 -26.05
C ALA A 174 -16.18 23.87 -26.96
N THR A 175 -14.98 24.47 -26.99
CA THR A 175 -14.67 25.61 -27.86
C THR A 175 -14.84 25.28 -29.35
N LEU A 176 -14.39 24.09 -29.78
CA LEU A 176 -14.58 23.63 -31.16
C LEU A 176 -16.05 23.44 -31.52
N THR A 177 -16.86 22.88 -30.62
CA THR A 177 -18.30 22.73 -30.87
C THR A 177 -18.99 24.08 -31.01
N THR A 178 -18.69 25.05 -30.13
CA THR A 178 -19.26 26.39 -30.21
C THR A 178 -18.89 27.09 -31.53
N HIS A 179 -17.63 27.03 -31.95
CA HIS A 179 -17.23 27.59 -33.24
C HIS A 179 -17.93 26.91 -34.42
N ARG A 180 -17.98 25.58 -34.44
CA ARG A 180 -18.66 24.83 -35.51
C ARG A 180 -20.12 25.25 -35.65
N ASP A 181 -20.83 25.36 -34.54
CA ASP A 181 -22.25 25.69 -34.54
C ASP A 181 -22.50 27.15 -34.96
N GLN A 182 -21.59 28.07 -34.62
CA GLN A 182 -21.60 29.46 -35.13
C GLN A 182 -21.41 29.54 -36.66
N PHE A 183 -20.59 28.69 -37.25
CA PHE A 183 -20.41 28.64 -38.71
C PHE A 183 -21.55 27.91 -39.43
N ALA A 184 -22.19 26.93 -38.78
CA ALA A 184 -23.36 26.23 -39.32
C ALA A 184 -24.59 27.16 -39.43
N ASN A 185 -24.81 28.05 -38.45
CA ASN A 185 -25.94 29.00 -38.44
C ASN A 185 -25.72 30.26 -39.31
N ARG A 186 -24.56 30.40 -39.98
CA ARG A 186 -24.26 31.52 -40.88
C ARG A 186 -24.42 31.17 -42.37
N ARG A 187 -24.92 29.98 -42.69
CA ARG A 187 -25.28 29.54 -44.04
C ARG A 187 -26.79 29.43 -44.15
#